data_AF-A0A944AJ06-F1
#
_entry.id   AF-A0A944AJ06-F1
#
_cell.length_a   1.000
_cell.length_b   1.000
_cell.length_c   1.000
_cell.angle_alpha   90.00
_cell.angle_beta   90.00
_cell.angle_gamma   90.00
#
_symmetry.space_group_name_H-M   'P 1'
#
loop_
_entity.id
_entity.type
_entity.pdbx_description
1 polymer ?
#
loop_
_entity_poly.entity_id
_entity_poly.type
_entity_poly.pdbx_seq_one_letter_code
_entity_poly.pdbx_strand_id
1 'polypeptide(L)'
;MIVVKCNKNEFVYDIHSLVKAFYPAEEVKVFEEGEKLLSSDENLPEFFILFENQGIKITILADGEKKVEQAVSLPENLSRPDCKNALKKLLYGILSEYTNKQLPWGNLTGIRPTKIAYGLLEKGICREKIAAYMKDTYSCSDKKAFLAYDIAQREHDILSHIHYENGYSLYIGIPFCPTTCLYCSFTSYSIAAHRNEVDAYLMALEKEIDYVAESFADKTLD
;
A
#
# COMPACT_ATOMS: atom_id res chain seq x y z
N MET A 1 13.78 10.90 17.24
CA MET A 1 12.41 11.15 16.73
C MET A 1 12.44 12.25 15.69
N ILE A 2 11.84 11.98 14.54
CA ILE A 2 11.67 12.94 13.44
C ILE A 2 10.24 13.49 13.49
N VAL A 3 10.14 14.81 13.42
CA VAL A 3 8.87 15.53 13.34
C VAL A 3 8.62 16.00 11.92
N VAL A 4 7.40 15.76 11.44
CA VAL A 4 6.87 16.30 10.19
C VAL A 4 5.64 17.14 10.52
N LYS A 5 5.63 18.40 10.08
CA LYS A 5 4.49 19.31 10.25
C LYS A 5 3.81 19.49 8.91
N CYS A 6 2.49 19.36 8.90
CA CYS A 6 1.69 19.39 7.69
C CYS A 6 0.42 20.22 7.92
N ASN A 7 0.04 21.11 7.01
CA ASN A 7 -1.21 21.89 7.16
C ASN A 7 -2.47 21.13 6.67
N LYS A 8 -2.34 19.87 6.24
CA LYS A 8 -3.46 18.98 5.85
C LYS A 8 -3.26 17.56 6.35
N ASN A 9 -4.25 17.02 7.08
CA ASN A 9 -4.17 15.66 7.65
C ASN A 9 -4.43 14.52 6.65
N GLU A 10 -4.87 14.83 5.43
CA GLU A 10 -5.34 13.85 4.45
C GLU A 10 -4.28 12.86 3.96
N PHE A 11 -3.00 13.25 3.99
CA PHE A 11 -1.86 12.47 3.46
C PHE A 11 -0.87 12.05 4.55
N VAL A 12 -1.26 12.11 5.82
CA VAL A 12 -0.41 11.78 6.99
C VAL A 12 0.24 10.40 6.85
N TYR A 13 -0.54 9.38 6.46
CA TYR A 13 -0.03 8.03 6.30
C TYR A 13 1.02 7.91 5.18
N ASP A 14 0.79 8.57 4.04
CA ASP A 14 1.72 8.55 2.91
C ASP A 14 3.04 9.23 3.26
N ILE A 15 2.97 10.39 3.93
CA ILE A 15 4.13 11.14 4.42
C ILE A 15 4.90 10.32 5.44
N HIS A 16 4.21 9.83 6.49
CA HIS A 16 4.81 9.01 7.53
C HIS A 16 5.54 7.80 6.94
N SER A 17 4.86 7.04 6.09
CA SER A 17 5.41 5.80 5.51
C SER A 17 6.64 6.06 4.66
N LEU A 18 6.66 7.18 3.91
CA LEU A 18 7.79 7.52 3.05
C LEU A 18 8.99 8.02 3.86
N VAL A 19 8.79 8.92 4.82
CA VAL A 19 9.87 9.38 5.72
C VAL A 19 10.45 8.19 6.52
N LYS A 20 9.58 7.31 7.03
CA LYS A 20 10.00 6.09 7.75
C LYS A 20 10.83 5.14 6.88
N ALA A 21 10.61 5.10 5.57
CA ALA A 21 11.42 4.29 4.66
C ALA A 21 12.87 4.82 4.50
N PHE A 22 13.09 6.13 4.63
CA PHE A 22 14.43 6.73 4.61
C PHE A 22 15.12 6.70 5.98
N TYR A 23 14.34 6.71 7.06
CA TYR A 23 14.80 6.71 8.46
C TYR A 23 14.20 5.52 9.24
N PRO A 24 14.58 4.27 8.92
CA PRO A 24 13.95 3.09 9.52
C PRO A 24 14.17 2.97 11.02
N ALA A 25 15.31 3.46 11.54
CA ALA A 25 15.65 3.44 12.96
C ALA A 25 14.88 4.50 13.78
N GLU A 26 14.40 5.57 13.15
CA GLU A 26 13.83 6.71 13.85
C GLU A 26 12.32 6.60 14.03
N GLU A 27 11.80 7.00 15.18
CA GLU A 27 10.37 7.24 15.35
C GLU A 27 9.97 8.46 14.52
N VAL A 28 8.95 8.34 13.66
CA VAL A 28 8.45 9.44 12.82
C VAL A 28 7.07 9.83 13.33
N LYS A 29 6.86 11.12 13.59
CA LYS A 29 5.53 11.66 13.93
C LYS A 29 5.15 12.76 12.96
N VAL A 30 3.92 12.69 12.47
CA VAL A 30 3.35 13.70 11.58
C VAL A 30 2.25 14.42 12.36
N PHE A 31 2.33 15.75 12.43
CA PHE A 31 1.40 16.60 13.15
C PHE A 31 0.80 17.67 12.25
N GLU A 32 -0.38 18.16 12.62
CA GLU A 32 -0.93 19.36 12.00
C GLU A 32 -0.17 20.61 12.45
N GLU A 33 0.01 21.57 11.54
CA GLU A 33 0.67 22.83 11.84
C GLU A 33 -0.09 23.58 12.95
N GLY A 34 0.57 23.84 14.08
CA GLY A 34 0.00 24.55 15.23
C GLY A 34 -0.54 23.67 16.37
N GLU A 35 -0.67 22.35 16.20
CA GLU A 35 -1.17 21.47 17.27
C GLU A 35 -0.17 21.26 18.41
N LYS A 36 1.13 21.14 18.11
CA LYS A 36 2.18 20.81 19.09
C LYS A 36 3.52 21.48 18.77
N LEU A 37 4.16 22.05 19.80
CA LEU A 37 5.52 22.64 19.77
C LEU A 37 6.62 21.57 19.84
N LEU A 38 6.43 20.43 19.17
CA LEU A 38 7.45 19.38 19.10
C LEU A 38 8.42 19.68 17.96
N SER A 39 9.70 19.49 18.24
CA SER A 39 10.80 19.53 17.28
C SER A 39 11.40 18.13 17.12
N SER A 40 12.10 17.90 16.00
CA SER A 40 12.95 16.72 15.85
C SER A 40 14.06 16.69 16.91
N ASP A 41 14.56 15.50 17.25
CA ASP A 41 15.72 15.35 18.15
C ASP A 41 16.99 15.95 17.51
N GLU A 42 18.02 16.19 18.33
CA GLU A 42 19.30 16.74 17.87
C GLU A 42 19.91 15.93 16.70
N ASN A 43 20.42 16.64 15.68
CA ASN A 43 20.97 16.09 14.43
C ASN A 43 19.96 15.35 13.53
N LEU A 44 18.65 15.40 13.82
CA LEU A 44 17.62 14.86 12.94
C LEU A 44 16.90 16.00 12.20
N PRO A 45 16.52 15.78 10.92
CA PRO A 45 15.80 16.78 10.15
C PRO A 45 14.38 16.97 10.67
N GLU A 46 13.89 18.20 10.58
CA GLU A 46 12.49 18.56 10.74
C GLU A 46 11.88 18.90 9.38
N PHE A 47 10.70 18.36 9.09
CA PHE A 47 10.04 18.50 7.80
C PHE A 47 8.80 19.39 7.93
N PHE A 48 8.61 20.29 6.97
CA PHE A 48 7.43 21.15 6.86
C PHE A 48 6.82 20.95 5.49
N ILE A 49 5.55 20.54 5.45
CA ILE A 49 4.81 20.28 4.22
C ILE A 49 3.60 21.22 4.19
N LEU A 50 3.64 22.17 3.27
CA LEU A 50 2.61 23.18 3.09
C LEU A 50 1.86 22.92 1.78
N PHE A 51 0.56 22.67 1.90
CA PHE A 51 -0.37 22.60 0.77
C PHE A 51 -0.96 23.99 0.54
N GLU A 52 -0.61 24.61 -0.57
CA GLU A 52 -1.13 25.89 -1.05
C GLU A 52 -2.23 25.64 -2.11
N ASN A 53 -2.99 26.68 -2.49
CA ASN A 53 -4.10 26.54 -3.44
C ASN A 53 -3.68 25.96 -4.81
N GLN A 54 -2.44 26.21 -5.24
CA GLN A 54 -1.92 25.77 -6.54
C GLN A 54 -0.56 25.08 -6.41
N GLY A 55 -0.25 24.46 -5.25
CA GLY A 55 1.05 23.82 -5.09
C GLY A 55 1.28 23.12 -3.77
N ILE A 56 2.36 22.36 -3.73
CA ILE A 56 2.90 21.76 -2.50
C ILE A 56 4.31 22.27 -2.33
N LYS A 57 4.61 22.77 -1.13
CA LYS A 57 5.94 23.22 -0.73
C LYS A 57 6.44 22.35 0.41
N ILE A 58 7.67 21.86 0.28
CA ILE A 58 8.32 21.03 1.29
C ILE A 58 9.64 21.68 1.68
N THR A 59 9.84 21.86 2.99
CA THR A 59 11.05 22.44 3.58
C THR A 59 11.65 21.46 4.57
N ILE A 60 12.98 21.30 4.52
CA ILE A 60 13.76 20.54 5.51
C ILE A 60 14.63 21.52 6.28
N LEU A 61 14.47 21.51 7.61
CA LEU A 61 15.37 22.16 8.54
C LEU A 61 16.26 21.10 9.21
N ALA A 62 17.55 21.39 9.35
CA ALA A 62 18.47 20.61 10.17
C ALA A 62 19.40 21.57 10.92
N ASP A 63 19.61 21.31 12.21
CA ASP A 63 20.42 22.15 13.11
C ASP A 63 19.95 23.63 13.15
N GLY A 64 18.64 23.85 13.03
CA GLY A 64 18.04 25.20 12.99
C GLY A 64 18.22 25.93 11.66
N GLU A 65 18.91 25.34 10.68
CA GLU A 65 19.13 25.92 9.36
C GLU A 65 18.28 25.23 8.29
N LYS A 66 17.83 26.04 7.33
CA LYS A 66 17.12 25.56 6.15
C LYS A 66 18.09 24.89 5.17
N LYS A 67 18.00 23.57 5.04
CA LYS A 67 18.87 22.79 4.14
C LYS A 67 18.25 22.61 2.75
N VAL A 68 16.95 22.35 2.67
CA VAL A 68 16.24 22.14 1.39
C VAL A 68 14.89 22.84 1.42
N GLU A 69 14.53 23.47 0.31
CA GLU A 69 13.17 23.91 0.03
C GLU A 69 12.87 23.73 -1.44
N GLN A 70 11.82 22.97 -1.73
CA GLN A 70 11.33 22.77 -3.08
C GLN A 70 9.81 22.89 -3.08
N ALA A 71 9.27 23.37 -4.20
CA ALA A 71 7.84 23.49 -4.40
C ALA A 71 7.47 22.95 -5.78
N VAL A 72 6.27 22.40 -5.88
CA VAL A 72 5.67 21.96 -7.15
C VAL A 72 4.35 22.68 -7.35
N SER A 73 4.17 23.27 -8.54
CA SER A 73 2.89 23.83 -8.94
C SER A 73 1.94 22.72 -9.37
N LEU A 74 0.70 22.78 -8.90
CA LEU A 74 -0.36 21.84 -9.22
C LEU A 74 -1.46 22.56 -10.01
N PRO A 75 -2.01 21.93 -11.07
CA PRO A 75 -3.19 22.44 -11.76
C PRO A 75 -4.39 22.66 -10.81
N GLU A 76 -5.24 23.61 -11.16
CA GLU A 76 -6.51 23.82 -10.46
C GLU A 76 -7.43 22.59 -10.61
N ASN A 77 -8.11 22.21 -9.54
CA ASN A 77 -9.03 21.06 -9.46
C ASN A 77 -8.39 19.67 -9.67
N LEU A 78 -7.19 19.44 -9.12
CA LEU A 78 -6.59 18.11 -9.12
C LEU A 78 -7.41 17.10 -8.30
N SER A 79 -7.49 15.87 -8.80
CA SER A 79 -8.07 14.78 -8.02
C SER A 79 -7.21 14.47 -6.80
N ARG A 80 -7.83 13.96 -5.73
CA ARG A 80 -7.11 13.51 -4.52
C ARG A 80 -5.97 12.52 -4.84
N PRO A 81 -6.15 11.49 -5.68
CA PRO A 81 -5.07 10.59 -6.09
C PRO A 81 -3.89 11.30 -6.77
N ASP A 82 -4.15 12.28 -7.63
CA ASP A 82 -3.11 12.99 -8.36
C ASP A 82 -2.30 13.91 -7.43
N CYS A 83 -2.99 14.59 -6.50
CA CYS A 83 -2.36 15.40 -5.47
C CYS A 83 -1.44 14.54 -4.59
N LYS A 84 -1.93 13.36 -4.18
CA LYS A 84 -1.13 12.36 -3.44
C LYS A 84 0.11 11.92 -4.22
N ASN A 85 -0.03 11.62 -5.51
CA ASN A 85 1.11 11.19 -6.33
C ASN A 85 2.15 12.29 -6.48
N ALA A 86 1.71 13.54 -6.70
CA ALA A 86 2.60 14.69 -6.78
C ALA A 86 3.34 14.94 -5.45
N LEU A 87 2.64 14.90 -4.32
CA LEU A 87 3.22 14.96 -2.97
C LEU A 87 4.32 13.91 -2.79
N LYS A 88 3.98 12.64 -3.05
CA LYS A 88 4.91 11.52 -2.84
C LYS A 88 6.12 11.61 -3.75
N LYS A 89 5.95 12.08 -4.98
CA LYS A 89 7.06 12.28 -5.93
C LYS A 89 7.99 13.41 -5.48
N LEU A 90 7.44 14.56 -5.06
CA LEU A 90 8.22 15.68 -4.53
C LEU A 90 8.97 15.26 -3.25
N LEU A 91 8.26 14.66 -2.29
CA LEU A 91 8.85 14.22 -1.01
C LEU A 91 9.93 13.16 -1.23
N TYR A 92 9.71 12.19 -2.12
CA TYR A 92 10.73 11.19 -2.47
C TYR A 92 11.97 11.83 -3.08
N GLY A 93 11.80 12.77 -4.02
CA GLY A 93 12.92 13.47 -4.66
C GLY A 93 13.79 14.20 -3.64
N ILE A 94 13.16 15.03 -2.80
CA ILE A 94 13.83 15.76 -1.73
C ILE A 94 14.55 14.82 -0.76
N LEU A 95 13.88 13.76 -0.29
CA LEU A 95 14.48 12.80 0.64
C LEU A 95 15.66 12.07 0.00
N SER A 96 15.54 11.71 -1.27
CA SER A 96 16.60 11.01 -1.99
C SER A 96 17.83 11.89 -2.18
N GLU A 97 17.64 13.15 -2.53
CA GLU A 97 18.71 14.15 -2.65
C GLU A 97 19.35 14.44 -1.28
N TYR A 98 18.53 14.71 -0.26
CA TYR A 98 18.99 15.09 1.08
C TYR A 98 19.76 13.96 1.78
N THR A 99 19.31 12.72 1.62
CA THR A 99 19.95 11.55 2.27
C THR A 99 20.98 10.86 1.39
N ASN A 100 21.08 11.24 0.11
CA ASN A 100 21.85 10.53 -0.92
C ASN A 100 21.52 9.03 -1.00
N LYS A 101 20.23 8.68 -0.81
CA LYS A 101 19.73 7.30 -0.88
C LYS A 101 18.65 7.19 -1.95
N GLN A 102 18.58 6.03 -2.60
CA GLN A 102 17.52 5.71 -3.56
C GLN A 102 16.82 4.44 -3.10
N LEU A 103 15.49 4.48 -3.00
CA LEU A 103 14.72 3.29 -2.66
C LEU A 103 14.45 2.48 -3.92
N PRO A 104 14.62 1.13 -3.91
CA PRO A 104 14.44 0.32 -5.12
C PRO A 104 13.05 0.46 -5.77
N TRP A 105 12.03 0.68 -4.95
CA TRP A 105 10.63 0.86 -5.36
C TRP A 105 10.20 2.34 -5.43
N GLY A 106 11.14 3.27 -5.33
CA GLY A 106 10.88 4.70 -5.38
C GLY A 106 9.92 5.16 -4.29
N ASN A 107 8.85 5.84 -4.69
CA ASN A 107 7.84 6.39 -3.79
C ASN A 107 6.68 5.43 -3.49
N LEU A 108 6.72 4.17 -3.97
CA LEU A 108 5.70 3.17 -3.66
C LEU A 108 5.81 2.72 -2.19
N THR A 109 4.77 2.99 -1.41
CA THR A 109 4.64 2.60 0.00
C THR A 109 3.28 1.97 0.22
N GLY A 110 3.22 0.81 0.90
CA GLY A 110 1.97 0.12 1.24
C GLY A 110 1.14 -0.43 0.06
N ILE A 111 1.65 -0.36 -1.17
CA ILE A 111 0.99 -0.87 -2.38
C ILE A 111 1.73 -2.12 -2.86
N ARG A 112 0.99 -3.16 -3.30
CA ARG A 112 1.55 -4.29 -4.07
C ARG A 112 1.93 -3.78 -5.48
N PRO A 113 3.22 -3.56 -5.81
CA PRO A 113 3.60 -2.92 -7.07
C PRO A 113 3.18 -3.73 -8.30
N THR A 114 3.10 -5.06 -8.16
CA THR A 114 2.67 -5.96 -9.25
C THR A 114 1.25 -5.70 -9.69
N LYS A 115 0.35 -5.20 -8.83
CA LYS A 115 -1.02 -4.83 -9.22
C LYS A 115 -1.06 -3.73 -10.28
N ILE A 116 -0.14 -2.77 -10.19
CA ILE A 116 -0.03 -1.67 -11.17
C ILE A 116 0.44 -2.24 -12.51
N ALA A 117 1.50 -3.06 -12.48
CA ALA A 117 2.02 -3.71 -13.68
C ALA A 117 0.99 -4.64 -14.33
N TYR A 118 0.27 -5.44 -13.53
CA TYR A 118 -0.78 -6.35 -13.99
C TYR A 118 -1.93 -5.60 -14.68
N GLY A 119 -2.47 -4.55 -14.06
CA GLY A 119 -3.55 -3.78 -14.67
C GLY A 119 -3.16 -3.01 -15.95
N LEU A 120 -1.86 -2.76 -16.18
CA LEU A 120 -1.36 -2.24 -17.47
C LEU A 120 -1.13 -3.35 -18.49
N LEU A 121 -0.69 -4.52 -18.03
CA LEU A 121 -0.51 -5.71 -18.85
C LEU A 121 -1.85 -6.18 -19.43
N GLU A 122 -2.93 -6.19 -18.64
CA GLU A 122 -4.29 -6.50 -19.11
C GLU A 122 -4.80 -5.51 -20.16
N LYS A 123 -4.32 -4.27 -20.14
CA LYS A 123 -4.62 -3.25 -21.17
C LYS A 123 -3.76 -3.40 -22.43
N GLY A 124 -2.96 -4.46 -22.53
CA GLY A 124 -2.07 -4.73 -23.67
C GLY A 124 -0.86 -3.81 -23.76
N ILE A 125 -0.47 -3.14 -22.66
CA ILE A 125 0.71 -2.28 -22.66
C ILE A 125 1.98 -3.15 -22.63
N CYS A 126 2.97 -2.83 -23.48
CA CYS A 126 4.20 -3.61 -23.57
C CYS A 126 5.12 -3.40 -22.35
N ARG A 127 6.00 -4.39 -22.13
CA ARG A 127 6.95 -4.47 -21.01
C ARG A 127 7.74 -3.18 -20.78
N GLU A 128 8.28 -2.60 -21.85
CA GLU A 128 9.13 -1.40 -21.80
C GLU A 128 8.31 -0.18 -21.36
N LYS A 129 7.08 -0.04 -21.85
CA LYS A 129 6.18 1.05 -21.46
C LYS A 129 5.69 0.91 -20.02
N ILE A 130 5.43 -0.31 -19.56
CA ILE A 130 5.08 -0.57 -18.15
C ILE A 130 6.27 -0.19 -17.25
N ALA A 131 7.47 -0.63 -17.60
CA ALA A 131 8.66 -0.33 -16.82
C ALA A 131 8.95 1.18 -16.79
N ALA A 132 8.85 1.86 -17.94
CA ALA A 132 8.96 3.31 -18.04
C ALA A 132 7.92 4.03 -17.19
N TYR A 133 6.65 3.62 -17.26
CA TYR A 133 5.59 4.18 -16.42
C TYR A 133 5.90 4.04 -14.93
N MET A 134 6.35 2.86 -14.49
CA MET A 134 6.72 2.65 -13.08
C MET A 134 7.88 3.55 -12.63
N LYS A 135 8.85 3.77 -13.51
CA LYS A 135 9.99 4.66 -13.27
C LYS A 135 9.57 6.13 -13.24
N ASP A 136 8.84 6.59 -14.23
CA ASP A 136 8.51 8.00 -14.42
C ASP A 136 7.46 8.49 -13.42
N THR A 137 6.49 7.64 -13.09
CA THR A 137 5.41 7.97 -12.16
C THR A 137 5.81 7.76 -10.71
N TYR A 138 6.55 6.68 -10.41
CA TYR A 138 6.81 6.27 -9.03
C TYR A 138 8.30 6.23 -8.64
N SER A 139 9.20 6.68 -9.50
CA SER A 139 10.65 6.66 -9.26
C SER A 139 11.21 5.26 -8.97
N CYS A 140 10.55 4.20 -9.47
CA CYS A 140 11.04 2.84 -9.33
C CYS A 140 12.36 2.64 -10.08
N SER A 141 13.28 1.88 -9.49
CA SER A 141 14.48 1.44 -10.22
C SER A 141 14.12 0.51 -11.38
N ASP A 142 14.91 0.52 -12.45
CA ASP A 142 14.68 -0.32 -13.63
C ASP A 142 14.56 -1.80 -13.23
N LYS A 143 15.47 -2.28 -12.38
CA LYS A 143 15.46 -3.66 -11.88
C LYS A 143 14.13 -4.04 -11.21
N LYS A 144 13.54 -3.14 -10.43
CA LYS A 144 12.27 -3.40 -9.75
C LYS A 144 11.06 -3.22 -10.65
N ALA A 145 11.11 -2.28 -11.58
CA ALA A 145 10.07 -2.08 -12.58
C ALA A 145 9.92 -3.31 -13.49
N PHE A 146 11.03 -3.83 -14.02
CA PHE A 146 11.01 -5.07 -14.80
C PHE A 146 10.60 -6.29 -13.97
N LEU A 147 11.07 -6.40 -12.72
CA LEU A 147 10.64 -7.48 -11.83
C LEU A 147 9.13 -7.46 -11.60
N ALA A 148 8.53 -6.28 -11.42
CA ALA A 148 7.08 -6.17 -11.23
C ALA A 148 6.31 -6.63 -12.47
N TYR A 149 6.80 -6.31 -13.67
CA TYR A 149 6.26 -6.84 -14.92
C TYR A 149 6.41 -8.36 -15.00
N ASP A 150 7.60 -8.90 -14.76
CA ASP A 150 7.87 -10.34 -14.90
C ASP A 150 6.98 -11.15 -13.92
N ILE A 151 6.72 -10.63 -12.71
CA ILE A 151 5.77 -11.23 -11.77
C ILE A 151 4.33 -11.09 -12.28
N ALA A 152 3.94 -9.90 -12.75
CA ALA A 152 2.59 -9.68 -13.29
C ALA A 152 2.28 -10.58 -14.49
N GLN A 153 3.27 -10.84 -15.36
CA GLN A 153 3.14 -11.76 -16.48
C GLN A 153 2.91 -13.19 -15.99
N ARG A 154 3.69 -13.68 -15.01
CA ARG A 154 3.47 -15.01 -14.42
C ARG A 154 2.12 -15.12 -13.73
N GLU A 155 1.71 -14.09 -13.01
CA GLU A 155 0.37 -14.01 -12.41
C GLU A 155 -0.70 -14.12 -13.51
N HIS A 156 -0.55 -13.39 -14.60
CA HIS A 156 -1.49 -13.42 -15.73
C HIS A 156 -1.53 -14.81 -16.38
N ASP A 157 -0.38 -15.45 -16.61
CA ASP A 157 -0.32 -16.78 -17.20
C ASP A 157 -1.04 -17.82 -16.31
N ILE A 158 -0.83 -17.75 -14.98
CA ILE A 158 -1.52 -18.64 -14.03
C ILE A 158 -3.03 -18.38 -14.05
N LEU A 159 -3.44 -17.11 -13.99
CA LEU A 159 -4.85 -16.72 -13.93
C LEU A 159 -5.58 -16.95 -15.26
N SER A 160 -4.87 -16.98 -16.39
CA SER A 160 -5.44 -17.20 -17.72
C SER A 160 -6.10 -18.59 -17.89
N HIS A 161 -5.77 -19.52 -16.99
CA HIS A 161 -6.33 -20.86 -16.95
C HIS A 161 -7.53 -20.99 -15.99
N ILE A 162 -7.88 -19.92 -15.27
CA ILE A 162 -8.98 -19.90 -14.30
C ILE A 162 -10.23 -19.32 -14.97
N HIS A 163 -11.38 -19.92 -14.73
CA HIS A 163 -12.66 -19.49 -15.30
C HIS A 163 -13.22 -18.28 -14.53
N TYR A 164 -12.60 -17.11 -14.64
CA TYR A 164 -12.99 -15.92 -13.87
C TYR A 164 -14.46 -15.49 -14.06
N GLU A 165 -15.01 -15.58 -15.28
CA GLU A 165 -16.39 -15.16 -15.56
C GLU A 165 -17.43 -16.26 -15.31
N ASN A 166 -17.10 -17.50 -15.68
CA ASN A 166 -18.03 -18.64 -15.70
C ASN A 166 -17.68 -19.72 -14.66
N GLY A 167 -16.77 -19.41 -13.75
CA GLY A 167 -16.31 -20.30 -12.70
C GLY A 167 -16.42 -19.68 -11.32
N TYR A 168 -15.99 -20.45 -10.33
CA TYR A 168 -15.97 -20.04 -8.93
C TYR A 168 -14.92 -20.85 -8.16
N SER A 169 -14.36 -20.26 -7.12
CA SER A 169 -13.50 -20.98 -6.15
C SER A 169 -14.25 -21.20 -4.85
N LEU A 170 -14.09 -22.37 -4.24
CA LEU A 170 -14.73 -22.72 -2.99
C LEU A 170 -13.80 -22.48 -1.79
N TYR A 171 -14.26 -21.68 -0.84
CA TYR A 171 -13.59 -21.49 0.45
C TYR A 171 -14.52 -21.96 1.58
N ILE A 172 -14.04 -22.91 2.38
CA ILE A 172 -14.78 -23.45 3.53
C ILE A 172 -14.06 -23.01 4.81
N GLY A 173 -14.72 -22.15 5.60
CA GLY A 173 -14.19 -21.70 6.87
C GLY A 173 -14.47 -22.72 7.98
N ILE A 174 -13.45 -23.47 8.41
CA ILE A 174 -13.55 -24.40 9.56
C ILE A 174 -13.22 -23.64 10.84
N PRO A 175 -14.19 -23.36 11.74
CA PRO A 175 -13.99 -22.44 12.85
C PRO A 175 -13.50 -23.13 14.13
N PHE A 176 -13.08 -24.39 14.06
CA PHE A 176 -12.67 -25.17 15.23
C PHE A 176 -11.15 -25.32 15.30
N CYS A 177 -10.57 -25.06 16.47
CA CYS A 177 -9.14 -25.21 16.73
C CYS A 177 -8.90 -26.09 17.97
N PRO A 178 -7.77 -26.82 18.07
CA PRO A 178 -7.41 -27.56 19.28
C PRO A 178 -7.39 -26.67 20.53
N THR A 179 -6.86 -25.46 20.39
CA THR A 179 -6.84 -24.40 21.40
C THR A 179 -6.99 -23.04 20.71
N THR A 180 -7.49 -22.04 21.44
CA THR A 180 -7.57 -20.65 20.95
C THR A 180 -6.34 -19.88 21.41
N CYS A 181 -5.58 -19.30 20.48
CA CYS A 181 -4.42 -18.48 20.82
C CYS A 181 -4.84 -17.12 21.40
N LEU A 182 -4.05 -16.58 22.33
CA LEU A 182 -4.33 -15.29 22.99
C LEU A 182 -4.45 -14.10 22.00
N TYR A 183 -3.70 -14.16 20.90
CA TYR A 183 -3.68 -13.13 19.87
C TYR A 183 -4.58 -13.45 18.67
N CYS A 184 -5.37 -14.52 18.72
CA CYS A 184 -6.18 -14.94 17.59
C CYS A 184 -7.35 -13.96 17.37
N SER A 185 -7.40 -13.35 16.18
CA SER A 185 -8.51 -12.48 15.74
C SER A 185 -9.49 -13.18 14.80
N PHE A 186 -9.20 -14.42 14.38
CA PHE A 186 -10.11 -15.23 13.58
C PHE A 186 -11.22 -15.81 14.46
N THR A 187 -12.40 -16.01 13.89
CA THR A 187 -13.51 -16.73 14.52
C THR A 187 -13.11 -18.19 14.74
N SER A 188 -12.48 -18.46 15.89
CA SER A 188 -11.80 -19.71 16.21
C SER A 188 -12.24 -20.21 17.58
N TYR A 189 -12.99 -21.28 17.60
CA TYR A 189 -13.56 -21.90 18.80
C TYR A 189 -12.72 -23.11 19.21
N SER A 190 -12.42 -23.22 20.50
CA SER A 190 -11.75 -24.40 21.02
C SER A 190 -12.65 -25.64 20.86
N ILE A 191 -12.19 -26.63 20.12
CA ILE A 191 -12.90 -27.89 19.88
C ILE A 191 -13.24 -28.62 21.19
N ALA A 192 -12.42 -28.44 22.22
CA ALA A 192 -12.67 -29.05 23.53
C ALA A 192 -13.95 -28.50 24.18
N ALA A 193 -14.24 -27.21 23.99
CA ALA A 193 -15.43 -26.55 24.54
C ALA A 193 -16.65 -26.67 23.63
N HIS A 194 -16.44 -26.70 22.30
CA HIS A 194 -17.50 -26.64 21.29
C HIS A 194 -17.71 -27.95 20.52
N ARG A 195 -17.27 -29.09 21.08
CA ARG A 195 -17.38 -30.41 20.42
C ARG A 195 -18.81 -30.76 19.99
N ASN A 196 -19.80 -30.36 20.79
CA ASN A 196 -21.20 -30.66 20.52
C ASN A 196 -21.80 -29.82 19.37
N GLU A 197 -21.09 -28.78 18.91
CA GLU A 197 -21.52 -27.93 17.79
C GLU A 197 -20.97 -28.42 16.45
N VAL A 198 -20.02 -29.37 16.45
CA VAL A 198 -19.39 -29.89 15.24
C VAL A 198 -20.41 -30.53 14.31
N ASP A 199 -21.29 -31.39 14.84
CA ASP A 199 -22.30 -32.06 14.03
C ASP A 199 -23.29 -31.05 13.43
N ALA A 200 -23.71 -30.05 14.21
CA ALA A 200 -24.57 -28.98 13.73
C ALA A 200 -23.90 -28.14 12.63
N TYR A 201 -22.61 -27.84 12.79
CA TYR A 201 -21.81 -27.15 11.78
C TYR A 201 -21.71 -27.98 10.48
N LEU A 202 -21.44 -29.29 10.58
CA LEU A 202 -21.34 -30.17 9.42
C LEU A 202 -22.70 -30.27 8.69
N MET A 203 -23.80 -30.44 9.43
CA MET A 203 -25.15 -30.43 8.83
C MET A 203 -25.46 -29.13 8.10
N ALA A 204 -25.05 -27.99 8.65
CA ALA A 204 -25.23 -26.70 8.00
C ALA A 204 -24.36 -26.58 6.74
N LEU A 205 -23.10 -27.00 6.82
CA LEU A 205 -22.15 -27.00 5.71
C LEU A 205 -22.62 -27.90 4.56
N GLU A 206 -23.11 -29.10 4.85
CA GLU A 206 -23.70 -30.01 3.86
C GLU A 206 -24.88 -29.35 3.13
N LYS A 207 -25.77 -28.69 3.88
CA LYS A 207 -26.90 -27.96 3.30
C LYS A 207 -26.45 -26.80 2.40
N GLU A 208 -25.39 -26.07 2.79
CA GLU A 208 -24.80 -25.01 1.97
C GLU A 208 -24.17 -25.58 0.69
N ILE A 209 -23.45 -26.69 0.79
CA ILE A 209 -22.84 -27.38 -0.35
C ILE A 209 -23.91 -27.87 -1.34
N ASP A 210 -24.98 -28.49 -0.86
CA ASP A 210 -26.09 -28.96 -1.70
C ASP A 210 -26.73 -27.79 -2.47
N TYR A 211 -26.98 -26.68 -1.78
CA TYR A 211 -27.53 -25.47 -2.42
C TYR A 211 -26.58 -24.86 -3.45
N VAL A 212 -25.27 -24.80 -3.15
CA VAL A 212 -24.25 -24.28 -4.07
C VAL A 212 -24.14 -25.18 -5.30
N ALA A 213 -24.16 -26.50 -5.12
CA ALA A 213 -24.10 -27.47 -6.21
C ALA A 213 -25.27 -27.29 -7.20
N GLU A 214 -26.48 -27.03 -6.70
CA GLU A 214 -27.64 -26.74 -7.55
C GLU A 214 -27.54 -25.35 -8.20
N SER A 215 -27.19 -24.32 -7.43
CA SER A 215 -27.22 -22.92 -7.87
C SER A 215 -26.06 -22.54 -8.80
N PHE A 216 -24.97 -23.32 -8.79
CA PHE A 216 -23.76 -23.11 -9.60
C PHE A 216 -23.52 -24.28 -10.57
N ALA A 217 -24.56 -25.08 -10.88
CA ALA A 217 -24.44 -26.27 -11.72
C ALA A 217 -23.91 -26.00 -13.14
N ASP A 218 -24.08 -24.79 -13.66
CA ASP A 218 -23.60 -24.33 -14.96
C ASP A 218 -22.22 -23.66 -14.91
N LYS A 219 -21.61 -23.55 -13.73
CA LYS A 219 -20.31 -22.93 -13.51
C LYS A 219 -19.22 -23.95 -13.23
N THR A 220 -18.00 -23.60 -13.61
CA THR A 220 -16.82 -24.46 -13.36
C THR A 220 -16.25 -24.18 -11.98
N LEU A 221 -16.08 -25.21 -11.15
CA LEU A 221 -15.30 -25.11 -9.92
C LEU A 221 -13.81 -25.11 -10.28
N ASP A 222 -13.13 -23.98 -10.04
CA ASP A 222 -11.69 -23.78 -10.29
C ASP A 222 -10.81 -24.24 -9.11
#